data_AF-A0A1W1CFD9-F1
#
_entry.id   AF-A0A1W1CFD9-F1
#
_cell.length_a   1.000
_cell.length_b   1.000
_cell.length_c   1.000
_cell.angle_alpha   90.00
_cell.angle_beta   90.00
_cell.angle_gamma   90.00
#
_symmetry.space_group_name_H-M   'P 1'
#
loop_
_entity.id
_entity.type
_entity.pdbx_description
1 polymer ?
#
loop_
_entity_poly.entity_id
_entity_poly.type
_entity_poly.pdbx_seq_one_letter_code
_entity_poly.pdbx_strand_id
1 'polypeptide(L)'
;MDNNTVVLVIFGLIAFILLVNIVQFIANFFRNRKDYSQRAEVYTEINRSIKPNLISLEKKYENDANADGKFGNYVYELFKDKFKGKNEKFVQKAVCKCCSDYEGADCKEDFCLDGSGVSCDKK
;
A
#
# COMPACT_ATOMS: atom_id res chain seq x y z
N MET A 1 12.45 -0.78 -60.08
CA MET A 1 11.53 -0.92 -58.92
C MET A 1 10.44 0.09 -59.12
N ASP A 2 9.21 -0.36 -59.32
CA ASP A 2 8.07 0.54 -59.52
C ASP A 2 7.75 1.28 -58.22
N ASN A 3 7.38 2.56 -58.32
CA ASN A 3 7.04 3.41 -57.17
C ASN A 3 6.04 2.74 -56.21
N ASN A 4 5.15 1.89 -56.72
CA ASN A 4 4.19 1.12 -55.92
C ASN A 4 4.86 0.15 -54.94
N THR A 5 5.94 -0.52 -55.33
CA THR A 5 6.63 -1.48 -54.46
C THR A 5 7.35 -0.77 -53.31
N VAL A 6 7.95 0.39 -53.58
CA VAL A 6 8.63 1.21 -52.55
C VAL A 6 7.63 1.74 -51.54
N VAL A 7 6.47 2.22 -52.00
CA VAL A 7 5.39 2.72 -51.14
C VAL A 7 4.85 1.61 -50.22
N LEU A 8 4.63 0.40 -50.75
CA LEU A 8 4.18 -0.75 -49.95
C LEU A 8 5.17 -1.15 -48.85
N VAL A 9 6.47 -1.14 -49.14
CA VAL A 9 7.51 -1.44 -48.14
C VAL A 9 7.53 -0.40 -47.03
N ILE A 10 7.39 0.88 -47.36
CA ILE A 10 7.34 1.97 -46.37
C ILE A 10 6.09 1.85 -45.49
N PHE A 11 4.91 1.60 -46.07
CA PHE A 11 3.69 1.38 -45.29
C PHE A 11 3.78 0.14 -44.40
N GLY A 12 4.40 -0.94 -44.89
CA GLY A 12 4.66 -2.14 -44.09
C GLY A 12 5.56 -1.88 -42.89
N LEU A 13 6.64 -1.10 -43.06
CA LEU A 13 7.52 -0.69 -41.97
C LEU A 13 6.82 0.20 -40.94
N ILE A 14 6.03 1.17 -41.38
CA ILE A 14 5.24 2.04 -40.48
C ILE A 14 4.23 1.20 -39.68
N ALA A 15 3.52 0.29 -40.34
CA ALA A 15 2.56 -0.60 -39.68
C ALA A 15 3.24 -1.50 -38.63
N PHE A 16 4.43 -2.03 -38.94
CA PHE A 16 5.21 -2.85 -38.02
C PHE A 16 5.65 -2.05 -36.78
N ILE A 17 6.18 -0.82 -36.96
CA ILE A 17 6.58 0.06 -35.85
C ILE A 17 5.37 0.38 -34.96
N LEU A 18 4.21 0.66 -35.55
CA LEU A 18 2.98 0.93 -34.81
C LEU A 18 2.53 -0.28 -33.98
N LEU A 19 2.57 -1.50 -34.56
CA LEU A 19 2.22 -2.72 -33.84
C LEU A 19 3.13 -2.96 -32.64
N VAL A 20 4.44 -2.79 -32.79
CA VAL A 20 5.41 -2.95 -31.69
C VAL A 20 5.11 -1.96 -30.57
N ASN A 21 4.85 -0.69 -30.89
CA ASN A 21 4.52 0.33 -29.90
C ASN A 21 3.20 0.04 -29.17
N ILE A 22 2.18 -0.47 -29.87
CA ILE A 22 0.90 -0.85 -29.27
C ILE A 22 1.09 -2.01 -28.29
N VAL A 23 1.86 -3.04 -28.66
CA VAL A 23 2.13 -4.19 -27.77
C VAL A 23 2.88 -3.74 -26.52
N GLN A 24 3.89 -2.87 -26.65
CA GLN A 24 4.60 -2.30 -25.51
C GLN A 24 3.70 -1.46 -24.61
N PHE A 25 2.82 -0.65 -25.19
CA PHE A 25 1.84 0.14 -24.45
C PHE A 25 0.90 -0.75 -23.64
N ILE A 26 0.34 -1.80 -24.25
CA ILE A 26 -0.56 -2.75 -23.61
C ILE A 26 0.16 -3.49 -22.47
N ALA A 27 1.39 -3.98 -22.71
CA ALA A 27 2.18 -4.66 -21.69
C ALA A 27 2.45 -3.76 -20.47
N ASN A 28 2.84 -2.50 -20.71
CA ASN A 28 3.06 -1.51 -19.65
C ASN A 28 1.76 -1.18 -18.89
N PHE A 29 0.63 -1.07 -19.60
CA PHE A 29 -0.68 -0.81 -18.99
C PHE A 29 -1.09 -1.94 -18.03
N PHE A 30 -0.99 -3.20 -18.46
CA PHE A 30 -1.32 -4.35 -17.60
C PHE A 30 -0.36 -4.48 -16.42
N ARG A 31 0.94 -4.20 -16.62
CA ARG A 31 1.93 -4.21 -15.53
C ARG A 31 1.60 -3.16 -14.47
N ASN A 32 1.31 -1.93 -14.90
CA ASN A 32 0.93 -0.84 -14.00
C ASN A 32 -0.39 -1.14 -13.25
N ARG A 33 -1.37 -1.76 -13.91
CA ARG A 33 -2.64 -2.15 -13.29
C ARG A 33 -2.45 -3.21 -12.20
N LYS A 34 -1.58 -4.19 -12.43
CA LYS A 34 -1.24 -5.24 -11.45
C LYS A 34 -0.57 -4.63 -10.22
N ASP A 35 0.39 -3.72 -10.42
CA ASP A 35 1.06 -3.01 -9.32
C ASP A 35 0.07 -2.15 -8.50
N TYR A 36 -0.86 -1.45 -9.17
CA TYR A 36 -1.88 -0.65 -8.50
C TYR A 36 -2.81 -1.51 -7.63
N SER A 37 -3.28 -2.64 -8.17
CA SER A 37 -4.14 -3.59 -7.45
C SER A 37 -3.47 -4.10 -6.18
N GLN A 38 -2.18 -4.48 -6.26
CA GLN A 38 -1.44 -4.98 -5.10
C GLN A 38 -1.24 -3.90 -4.03
N ARG A 39 -1.01 -2.64 -4.43
CA ARG A 39 -0.89 -1.53 -3.48
C ARG A 39 -2.21 -1.24 -2.77
N ALA A 40 -3.31 -1.20 -3.50
CA ALA A 40 -4.64 -0.98 -2.93
C ALA A 40 -5.03 -2.08 -1.94
N GLU A 41 -4.72 -3.34 -2.27
CA GLU A 41 -4.93 -4.49 -1.39
C GLU A 41 -4.15 -4.37 -0.08
N VAL A 42 -2.86 -4.01 -0.15
CA VAL A 42 -2.01 -3.78 1.04
C VAL A 42 -2.57 -2.64 1.90
N TYR A 43 -2.96 -1.50 1.31
CA TYR A 43 -3.55 -0.40 2.07
C TYR A 43 -4.86 -0.79 2.75
N THR A 44 -5.71 -1.55 2.05
CA THR A 44 -6.98 -2.04 2.60
C THR A 44 -6.74 -2.97 3.79
N GLU A 45 -5.78 -3.88 3.65
CA GLU A 45 -5.42 -4.83 4.72
C GLU A 45 -4.78 -4.11 5.92
N ILE A 46 -3.90 -3.13 5.71
CA ILE A 46 -3.35 -2.28 6.78
C ILE A 46 -4.49 -1.53 7.51
N ASN A 47 -5.40 -0.91 6.76
CA ASN A 47 -6.53 -0.18 7.35
C ASN A 47 -7.50 -1.09 8.12
N ARG A 48 -7.60 -2.36 7.74
CA ARG A 48 -8.47 -3.33 8.41
C ARG A 48 -7.81 -3.96 9.64
N SER A 49 -6.53 -4.32 9.54
CA SER A 49 -5.81 -5.08 10.56
C SER A 49 -5.06 -4.21 11.57
N ILE A 50 -4.52 -3.08 11.15
CA ILE A 50 -3.64 -2.24 11.97
C ILE A 50 -4.38 -1.02 12.52
N LYS A 51 -5.06 -0.25 11.65
CA LYS A 51 -5.69 1.03 12.03
C LYS A 51 -6.62 0.95 13.26
N PRO A 52 -7.50 -0.06 13.41
CA PRO A 52 -8.37 -0.16 14.59
C PRO A 52 -7.62 -0.46 15.90
N ASN A 53 -6.41 -1.01 15.79
CA ASN A 53 -5.62 -1.46 16.93
C ASN A 53 -4.52 -0.47 17.32
N LEU A 54 -4.40 0.68 16.65
CA LEU A 54 -3.28 1.62 16.85
C LEU A 54 -3.17 2.10 18.30
N ILE A 55 -4.29 2.42 18.98
CA ILE A 55 -4.30 2.79 20.40
C ILE A 55 -3.73 1.67 21.28
N SER A 56 -4.14 0.42 21.03
CA SER A 56 -3.67 -0.74 21.79
C SER A 56 -2.18 -1.02 21.53
N LEU A 57 -1.76 -0.87 20.28
CA LEU A 57 -0.39 -1.07 19.85
C LEU A 57 0.54 0.01 20.40
N GLU A 58 0.08 1.26 20.47
CA GLU A 58 0.79 2.40 21.06
C GLU A 58 1.05 2.16 22.55
N LYS A 59 0.02 1.77 23.30
CA LYS A 59 0.19 1.37 24.71
C LYS A 59 1.15 0.19 24.88
N LYS A 60 1.10 -0.80 23.97
CA LYS A 60 2.06 -1.92 24.03
C LYS A 60 3.49 -1.45 23.76
N TYR A 61 3.68 -0.57 22.78
CA TYR A 61 4.97 0.02 22.46
C TYR A 61 5.55 0.82 23.64
N GLU A 62 4.73 1.64 24.32
CA GLU A 62 5.17 2.42 25.49
C GLU A 62 5.55 1.54 26.70
N ASN A 63 4.91 0.37 26.83
CA ASN A 63 5.16 -0.56 27.94
C ASN A 63 6.20 -1.64 27.62
N ASP A 64 6.70 -1.70 26.39
CA ASP A 64 7.69 -2.68 25.98
C ASP A 64 9.10 -2.15 26.24
N ALA A 65 9.77 -2.73 27.25
CA ALA A 65 11.14 -2.35 27.62
C ALA A 65 12.17 -2.61 26.52
N ASN A 66 11.82 -3.40 25.50
CA ASN A 66 12.67 -3.70 24.35
C ASN A 66 12.21 -2.98 23.08
N ALA A 67 11.18 -2.14 23.14
CA ALA A 67 10.78 -1.35 21.99
C ALA A 67 11.90 -0.35 21.63
N ASP A 68 12.48 -0.55 20.45
CA ASP A 68 13.49 0.33 19.89
C ASP A 68 12.98 1.04 18.63
N GLY A 69 13.49 2.25 18.39
CA GLY A 69 13.20 3.01 17.19
C GLY A 69 11.87 3.77 17.20
N LYS A 70 11.10 3.68 16.10
CA LYS A 70 9.86 4.43 15.89
C LYS A 70 8.67 3.49 15.99
N PHE A 71 7.55 3.97 16.55
CA PHE A 71 6.29 3.21 16.67
C PHE A 71 5.87 2.49 15.37
N GLY A 72 5.98 3.16 14.21
CA GLY A 72 5.66 2.54 12.92
C GLY A 72 6.53 1.32 12.54
N ASN A 73 7.79 1.29 12.98
CA ASN A 73 8.67 0.13 12.78
C ASN A 73 8.27 -1.02 13.71
N TYR A 74 7.96 -0.72 14.97
CA TYR A 74 7.44 -1.70 15.92
C TYR A 74 6.16 -2.38 15.40
N VAL A 75 5.20 -1.58 14.91
CA VAL A 75 3.97 -2.09 14.32
C VAL A 75 4.25 -2.90 13.04
N TYR A 76 5.20 -2.47 12.21
CA TYR A 76 5.60 -3.26 11.04
C TYR A 76 6.13 -4.64 11.45
N GLU A 77 7.04 -4.72 12.42
CA GLU A 77 7.63 -5.98 12.86
C GLU A 77 6.59 -6.97 13.39
N LEU A 78 5.55 -6.48 14.09
CA LEU A 78 4.45 -7.30 14.59
C LEU A 78 3.54 -7.85 13.48
N PHE A 79 3.45 -7.18 12.34
CA PHE A 79 2.49 -7.50 11.28
C PHE A 79 3.14 -7.96 9.96
N LYS A 80 4.48 -7.91 9.83
CA LYS A 80 5.21 -8.23 8.59
C LYS A 80 4.84 -9.60 8.01
N ASP A 81 4.59 -10.59 8.87
CA ASP A 81 4.23 -11.95 8.46
C ASP A 81 2.88 -12.02 7.74
N LYS A 82 1.94 -11.11 8.05
CA LYS A 82 0.65 -11.03 7.35
C LYS A 82 0.80 -10.53 5.90
N PHE A 83 1.88 -9.83 5.60
CA PHE A 83 2.16 -9.28 4.28
C PHE A 83 3.23 -10.08 3.51
N LYS A 84 3.52 -11.30 3.97
CA LYS A 84 4.51 -12.18 3.32
C LYS A 84 4.17 -12.38 1.84
N GLY A 85 5.16 -12.18 0.98
CA GLY A 85 4.98 -12.24 -0.48
C GLY A 85 4.54 -10.92 -1.15
N LYS A 86 4.32 -9.85 -0.38
CA LYS A 86 4.22 -8.48 -0.90
C LYS A 86 5.59 -7.78 -0.82
N ASN A 87 5.72 -6.61 -1.44
CA ASN A 87 6.95 -5.83 -1.41
C ASN A 87 7.19 -5.25 -0.01
N GLU A 88 8.14 -5.81 0.74
CA GLU A 88 8.45 -5.45 2.13
C GLU A 88 8.70 -3.95 2.32
N LYS A 89 9.50 -3.32 1.46
CA LYS A 89 9.78 -1.88 1.54
C LYS A 89 8.52 -1.04 1.39
N PHE A 90 7.61 -1.45 0.50
CA PHE A 90 6.34 -0.77 0.33
C PHE A 90 5.42 -0.95 1.53
N VAL A 91 5.32 -2.18 2.06
CA VAL A 91 4.51 -2.49 3.25
C VAL A 91 5.01 -1.69 4.45
N GLN A 92 6.32 -1.71 4.72
CA GLN A 92 6.92 -0.95 5.81
C GLN A 92 6.61 0.55 5.70
N LYS A 93 6.74 1.13 4.49
CA LYS A 93 6.39 2.53 4.25
C LYS A 93 4.91 2.81 4.47
N ALA A 94 4.03 1.91 4.04
CA ALA A 94 2.59 2.05 4.20
C ALA A 94 2.15 1.93 5.67
N VAL A 95 2.75 1.02 6.44
CA VAL A 95 2.53 0.88 7.88
C VAL A 95 3.04 2.10 8.62
N CYS A 96 4.28 2.53 8.36
CA CYS A 96 4.85 3.73 8.98
C CYS A 96 4.00 4.97 8.69
N LYS A 97 3.48 5.10 7.45
CA LYS A 97 2.56 6.17 7.10
C LYS A 97 1.23 6.06 7.85
N CYS A 98 0.64 4.86 7.95
CA CYS A 98 -0.59 4.66 8.71
C CYS A 98 -0.41 5.03 10.20
N CYS A 99 0.74 4.75 10.78
CA CYS A 99 1.07 5.11 12.16
C CYS A 99 1.41 6.60 12.32
N SER A 100 1.98 7.27 11.31
CA SER A 100 2.25 8.71 11.37
C SER A 100 1.00 9.55 11.12
N ASP A 101 0.09 9.07 10.29
CA ASP A 101 -1.22 9.69 10.02
C ASP A 101 -2.19 9.48 11.19
N TYR A 102 -1.81 8.65 12.16
CA TYR A 102 -2.53 8.46 13.42
C TYR A 102 -2.02 9.47 14.44
N GLU A 103 -2.82 10.52 14.63
CA GLU A 103 -2.65 11.45 15.75
C GLU A 103 -3.26 10.78 16.97
N GLY A 104 -2.40 10.17 17.80
CA GLY A 104 -2.79 9.58 19.08
C GLY A 104 -3.63 10.58 19.87
N ALA A 105 -4.82 10.14 20.27
CA ALA A 105 -5.77 10.87 21.11
C ALA A 105 -6.74 11.88 20.47
N ASP A 106 -7.03 11.82 19.17
CA ASP A 106 -8.34 12.31 18.69
C ASP A 106 -9.42 11.26 18.99
N CYS A 107 -9.79 11.20 20.27
CA CYS A 107 -10.83 10.36 20.83
C CYS A 107 -12.19 10.77 20.23
N LYS A 108 -12.47 10.34 18.99
CA LYS A 108 -13.84 10.32 18.49
C LYS A 108 -14.60 9.35 19.37
N GLU A 109 -15.57 9.90 20.11
CA GLU A 109 -16.50 9.21 21.01
C GLU A 109 -17.17 7.98 20.36
N ASP A 110 -17.11 7.85 19.04
CA ASP A 110 -17.56 6.69 18.26
C ASP A 110 -16.84 5.36 18.57
N PHE A 111 -15.69 5.36 19.25
CA PHE A 111 -14.99 4.13 19.68
C PHE A 111 -15.27 3.74 21.14
N CYS A 112 -16.07 4.51 21.87
CA CYS A 112 -16.67 4.06 23.13
C CYS A 112 -17.80 3.07 22.82
N LEU A 113 -17.43 1.87 22.33
CA LEU A 113 -18.36 0.76 22.28
C LEU A 113 -18.68 0.35 23.72
N ASP A 114 -19.89 0.73 24.14
CA ASP A 114 -20.60 0.26 25.32
C ASP A 114 -20.34 -1.23 25.55
N GLY A 115 -19.61 -1.54 26.63
CA GLY A 115 -19.36 -2.92 27.07
C GLY A 115 -17.93 -3.26 27.47
N SER A 116 -16.94 -2.39 27.23
CA SER A 116 -15.53 -2.66 27.55
C SER A 116 -15.08 -2.21 28.95
N GLY A 117 -15.94 -1.58 29.75
CA GLY A 117 -15.65 -1.24 31.15
C GLY A 117 -14.53 -0.22 31.37
N VAL A 118 -14.05 0.44 30.31
CA VAL A 118 -13.07 1.51 30.42
C VAL A 118 -13.81 2.83 30.58
N SER A 119 -13.94 3.29 31.84
CA SER A 119 -14.36 4.65 32.15
C SER A 119 -13.34 5.64 31.59
N CYS A 120 -13.75 6.44 30.61
CA CYS A 120 -13.01 7.64 30.24
C CYS A 120 -13.32 8.71 31.29
N ASP A 121 -12.62 8.68 32.43
CA ASP A 121 -12.60 9.80 33.35
C ASP A 121 -11.83 10.96 32.69
N LYS A 122 -12.59 11.91 32.15
CA LYS A 122 -12.09 13.23 31.74
C LYS A 122 -11.67 13.97 33.01
N LYS A 123 -10.38 14.27 33.15
CA LYS A 123 -9.87 15.21 34.15
C LYS A 123 -9.52 16.53 33.48
#